data_AF-A0ABD6F0E1-F1
#
_entry.id   AF-A0ABD6F0E1-F1
#
_cell.length_a   1.000
_cell.length_b   1.000
_cell.length_c   1.000
_cell.angle_alpha   90.00
_cell.angle_beta   90.00
_cell.angle_gamma   90.00
#
_symmetry.space_group_name_H-M   'P 1'
#
loop_
_entity.id
_entity.type
_entity.pdbx_description
1 polymer ?
#
loop_
_entity_poly.entity_id
_entity_poly.type
_entity_poly.pdbx_seq_one_letter_code
_entity_poly.pdbx_strand_id
1 'polypeptide(L)'
;MCDVSVREMGNTHNWTVQCVLMVNMFAEKIFVFLWFWFAVVAVFTLMNMIYWLYVTFSQSESRAFVKKYLEYNNIEAFGPDIDVFIRDSMCKDGVTILRLMSDNCGDFGVAEIVKQLWKVHIRSGITEPHIK
;
A
#
# COMPACT_ATOMS: atom_id res chain seq x y z
N MET A 1 -34.84 -29.39 -5.23
CA MET A 1 -35.78 -30.53 -5.10
C MET A 1 -34.91 -31.78 -5.11
N CYS A 2 -35.08 -32.69 -4.16
CA CYS A 2 -34.44 -34.00 -4.23
C CYS A 2 -35.52 -35.06 -4.43
N ASP A 3 -35.27 -35.99 -5.32
CA ASP A 3 -36.09 -37.18 -5.49
C ASP A 3 -35.59 -38.27 -4.56
N VAL A 4 -36.48 -38.80 -3.73
CA VAL A 4 -36.23 -39.97 -2.87
C VAL A 4 -37.13 -41.11 -3.36
N SER A 5 -36.52 -42.23 -3.74
CA SER A 5 -37.25 -43.44 -4.13
C SER A 5 -37.37 -44.38 -2.92
N VAL A 6 -38.60 -44.62 -2.47
CA VAL A 6 -38.90 -45.58 -1.40
C VAL A 6 -39.47 -46.84 -2.03
N ARG A 7 -38.92 -48.00 -1.66
CA ARG A 7 -39.35 -49.32 -2.18
C ARG A 7 -40.23 -50.01 -1.13
N GLU A 8 -41.51 -50.15 -1.43
CA GLU A 8 -42.43 -51.05 -0.73
C GLU A 8 -42.53 -52.37 -1.52
N MET A 9 -42.88 -53.49 -0.86
CA MET A 9 -42.93 -54.82 -1.51
C MET A 9 -43.92 -54.84 -2.69
N GLY A 10 -43.39 -54.66 -3.91
CA GLY A 10 -44.12 -54.78 -5.18
C GLY A 10 -44.29 -53.50 -6.00
N ASN A 11 -44.03 -52.31 -5.45
CA ASN A 11 -44.14 -51.05 -6.22
C ASN A 11 -43.18 -49.97 -5.71
N THR A 12 -42.40 -49.36 -6.61
CA THR A 12 -41.48 -48.27 -6.27
C THR A 12 -42.22 -46.94 -6.40
N HIS A 13 -42.38 -46.20 -5.31
CA HIS A 13 -43.03 -44.88 -5.32
C HIS A 13 -41.99 -43.79 -5.11
N ASN A 14 -41.91 -42.84 -6.04
CA ASN A 14 -40.96 -41.74 -5.99
C ASN A 14 -41.62 -40.53 -5.31
N TRP A 15 -40.99 -40.00 -4.26
CA TRP A 15 -41.45 -38.80 -3.55
C TRP A 15 -40.49 -37.65 -3.82
N THR A 16 -41.02 -36.51 -4.28
CA THR A 16 -40.27 -35.26 -4.47
C THR A 16 -40.29 -34.45 -3.17
N VAL A 17 -39.13 -34.29 -2.53
CA VAL A 17 -39.00 -33.44 -1.34
C VAL A 17 -38.29 -32.13 -1.68
N GLN A 18 -38.72 -31.05 -1.03
CA GLN A 18 -38.00 -29.79 -1.07
C GLN A 18 -36.77 -29.89 -0.15
N CYS A 19 -35.69 -30.46 -0.67
CA CYS A 19 -34.37 -30.29 -0.08
C CYS A 19 -34.00 -28.82 -0.11
N VAL A 20 -34.32 -28.11 0.98
CA VAL A 20 -33.63 -26.87 1.29
C VAL A 20 -32.31 -27.31 1.90
N LEU A 21 -31.25 -27.31 1.09
CA LEU A 21 -29.91 -27.55 1.63
C LEU A 21 -29.62 -26.36 2.53
N MET A 22 -29.88 -26.51 3.84
CA MET A 22 -29.71 -25.42 4.82
C MET A 22 -28.31 -24.82 4.66
N VAL A 23 -27.30 -25.66 4.38
CA VAL A 23 -25.93 -25.26 4.05
C VAL A 23 -25.83 -24.29 2.85
N ASN A 24 -26.58 -24.51 1.76
CA ASN A 24 -26.57 -23.62 0.59
C ASN A 24 -27.23 -22.27 0.88
N MET A 25 -28.32 -22.28 1.64
CA MET A 25 -28.98 -21.04 2.05
C MET A 25 -28.11 -20.24 3.04
N PHE A 26 -27.37 -20.92 3.93
CA PHE A 26 -26.37 -20.29 4.80
C PHE A 26 -25.21 -19.70 3.99
N ALA A 27 -24.71 -20.43 2.99
CA ALA A 27 -23.67 -19.95 2.08
C ALA A 27 -24.11 -18.69 1.32
N GLU A 28 -25.36 -18.66 0.85
CA GLU A 28 -25.93 -17.50 0.15
C GLU A 28 -25.91 -16.23 1.02
N LYS A 29 -26.29 -16.32 2.29
CA LYS A 29 -26.36 -15.13 3.16
C LYS A 29 -24.99 -14.65 3.64
N ILE A 30 -24.06 -15.57 3.93
CA ILE A 30 -22.71 -15.18 4.36
C ILE A 30 -21.86 -14.64 3.21
N PHE A 31 -22.02 -15.20 2.00
CA PHE A 31 -21.30 -14.74 0.83
C PHE A 31 -21.66 -13.31 0.46
N VAL A 32 -22.96 -12.96 0.52
CA VAL A 32 -23.42 -11.59 0.26
C VAL A 32 -22.83 -10.61 1.29
N PHE A 33 -22.83 -10.96 2.57
CA PHE A 33 -22.19 -10.13 3.60
C PHE A 33 -20.69 -9.94 3.36
N LEU A 34 -19.97 -11.03 3.11
CA LEU A 34 -18.53 -10.99 2.81
C LEU A 34 -18.24 -10.20 1.53
N TRP A 35 -19.08 -10.28 0.51
CA TRP A 35 -18.92 -9.53 -0.72
C TRP A 35 -18.97 -8.02 -0.47
N PHE A 36 -19.96 -7.55 0.30
CA PHE A 36 -20.03 -6.13 0.68
C PHE A 36 -18.86 -5.71 1.56
N TRP A 37 -18.46 -6.55 2.52
CA TRP A 37 -17.30 -6.30 3.36
C TRP A 37 -16.02 -6.16 2.54
N PHE A 38 -15.75 -7.10 1.63
CA PHE A 38 -14.59 -7.05 0.75
C PHE A 38 -14.65 -5.87 -0.22
N ALA A 39 -15.83 -5.52 -0.73
CA ALA A 39 -16.00 -4.33 -1.57
C ALA A 39 -15.61 -3.05 -0.80
N VAL A 40 -16.04 -2.92 0.46
CA VAL A 40 -15.66 -1.79 1.33
C VAL A 40 -14.15 -1.75 1.57
N VAL A 41 -13.55 -2.88 1.95
CA VAL A 41 -12.09 -2.98 2.15
C VAL A 41 -11.33 -2.66 0.87
N ALA A 42 -11.81 -3.12 -0.28
CA ALA A 42 -11.22 -2.83 -1.58
C ALA A 42 -11.27 -1.33 -1.90
N VAL A 43 -12.40 -0.67 -1.65
CA VAL A 43 -12.53 0.79 -1.83
C VAL A 43 -11.55 1.55 -0.93
N PHE A 44 -11.45 1.20 0.35
CA PHE A 44 -10.49 1.85 1.25
C PHE A 44 -9.04 1.63 0.81
N THR A 45 -8.72 0.42 0.34
CA THR A 45 -7.38 0.09 -0.16
C THR A 45 -7.05 0.86 -1.43
N LEU A 46 -8.01 1.00 -2.35
CA LEU A 46 -7.85 1.81 -3.57
C LEU A 46 -7.68 3.29 -3.24
N MET A 47 -8.47 3.84 -2.31
CA MET A 47 -8.31 5.23 -1.86
C MET A 47 -6.92 5.47 -1.28
N ASN A 48 -6.45 4.56 -0.42
CA ASN A 48 -5.09 4.63 0.14
C ASN A 48 -4.03 4.57 -0.98
N MET A 49 -4.15 3.60 -1.90
CA MET A 49 -3.24 3.47 -3.03
C MET A 49 -3.19 4.74 -3.88
N ILE A 50 -4.34 5.34 -4.18
CA ILE A 50 -4.45 6.58 -4.95
C ILE A 50 -3.78 7.74 -4.19
N TYR A 51 -4.03 7.88 -2.89
CA TYR A 51 -3.38 8.88 -2.05
C TYR A 51 -1.84 8.75 -2.10
N TRP A 52 -1.31 7.54 -1.90
CA TRP A 52 0.13 7.28 -1.98
C TRP A 52 0.67 7.57 -3.38
N LEU A 53 -0.05 7.21 -4.43
CA LEU A 53 0.35 7.50 -5.80
C LEU A 53 0.47 9.01 -6.06
N TYR A 54 -0.51 9.81 -5.61
CA TYR A 54 -0.45 11.26 -5.73
C TYR A 54 0.73 11.85 -4.94
N VAL A 55 0.95 11.38 -3.71
CA VAL A 55 2.06 11.80 -2.84
C VAL A 55 3.43 11.43 -3.43
N THR A 56 3.56 10.26 -4.07
CA THR A 56 4.78 9.81 -4.76
C THR A 56 5.06 10.61 -6.03
N PHE A 57 4.02 10.95 -6.80
CA PHE A 57 4.19 11.76 -8.01
C PHE A 57 4.52 13.23 -7.71
N SER A 58 4.10 13.75 -6.55
CA SER A 58 4.40 15.12 -6.14
C SER A 58 5.86 15.29 -5.72
N GLN A 59 6.70 15.70 -6.67
CA GLN A 59 8.11 15.99 -6.42
C GLN A 59 8.34 17.19 -5.49
N SER A 60 7.36 18.10 -5.39
CA SER A 60 7.41 19.24 -4.48
C SER A 60 7.34 18.80 -3.01
N GLU A 61 6.41 17.91 -2.69
CA GLU A 61 6.29 17.34 -1.35
C GLU A 61 7.55 16.54 -0.98
N SER A 62 8.14 15.84 -1.97
CA SER A 62 9.36 15.04 -1.76
C SER A 62 10.53 15.91 -1.36
N ARG A 63 10.68 17.09 -1.98
CA ARG A 63 11.66 18.09 -1.58
C ARG A 63 11.40 18.63 -0.18
N ALA A 64 10.15 18.97 0.13
CA ALA A 64 9.79 19.51 1.45
C ALA A 64 10.10 18.50 2.56
N PHE A 65 9.80 17.21 2.34
CA PHE A 65 10.14 16.12 3.24
C PHE A 65 11.65 16.04 3.46
N VAL A 66 12.44 15.88 2.38
CA VAL A 66 13.90 15.73 2.48
C VAL A 66 14.53 16.97 3.13
N LYS A 67 14.11 18.18 2.74
CA LYS A 67 14.56 19.43 3.33
C LYS A 67 14.34 19.48 4.85
N LYS A 68 13.14 19.11 5.32
CA LYS A 68 12.82 19.06 6.75
C LYS A 68 13.79 18.14 7.52
N TYR A 69 14.12 16.97 6.98
CA TYR A 69 15.04 16.02 7.63
C TYR A 69 16.50 16.47 7.60
N LEU A 70 16.93 17.18 6.55
CA LEU A 70 18.27 17.79 6.53
C LEU A 70 18.38 18.95 7.54
N GLU A 71 17.36 19.81 7.61
CA GLU A 71 17.30 20.92 8.57
C GLU A 71 17.29 20.39 10.02
N TYR A 72 16.55 19.31 10.28
CA TYR A 72 16.58 18.62 11.58
C TYR A 72 18.00 18.16 11.97
N ASN A 73 18.82 17.81 10.98
CA ASN A 73 20.21 17.38 11.18
C ASN A 73 21.23 18.55 11.15
N ASN A 74 20.78 19.80 11.12
CA ASN A 74 21.62 21.00 10.96
C ASN A 74 22.47 20.98 9.67
N ILE A 75 21.91 20.43 8.58
CA ILE A 75 22.53 20.42 7.26
C ILE A 75 21.80 21.41 6.37
N GLU A 76 22.45 22.52 6.05
CA GLU A 76 21.95 23.47 5.07
C GLU A 76 22.27 22.96 3.65
N ALA A 77 21.24 22.61 2.89
CA ALA A 77 21.37 22.19 1.50
C ALA A 77 20.64 23.16 0.57
N PHE A 78 21.28 23.53 -0.53
CA PHE A 78 20.66 24.38 -1.53
C PHE A 78 19.57 23.62 -2.31
N GLY A 79 18.54 24.33 -2.75
CA GLY A 79 17.42 23.76 -3.49
C GLY A 79 17.81 22.86 -4.68
N PRO A 80 18.75 23.27 -5.54
CA PRO A 80 19.24 22.46 -6.66
C PRO A 80 19.96 21.18 -6.23
N ASP A 81 20.75 21.22 -5.16
CA ASP A 81 21.46 20.03 -4.66
C ASP A 81 20.47 18.99 -4.12
N ILE A 82 19.38 19.45 -3.49
CA ILE A 82 18.30 18.58 -3.03
C ILE A 82 17.63 17.89 -4.22
N ASP A 83 17.44 18.56 -5.36
CA ASP A 83 16.91 17.90 -6.57
C ASP A 83 17.82 16.83 -7.12
N VAL A 84 19.12 17.13 -7.18
CA VAL A 84 20.13 16.19 -7.67
C VAL A 84 20.17 14.98 -6.74
N PHE A 85 20.20 15.21 -5.43
CA PHE A 85 20.15 14.15 -4.43
C PHE A 85 18.89 13.28 -4.52
N ILE A 86 17.71 13.90 -4.66
CA ILE A 86 16.46 13.15 -4.83
C ILE A 86 16.46 12.35 -6.14
N ARG A 87 16.92 12.94 -7.24
CA ARG A 87 16.92 12.28 -8.55
C ARG A 87 17.94 11.14 -8.61
N ASP A 88 19.11 11.34 -8.03
CA ASP A 88 20.29 10.51 -8.28
C ASP A 88 20.54 9.47 -7.18
N SER A 89 20.36 9.86 -5.90
CA SER A 89 20.63 8.96 -4.77
C SER A 89 19.38 8.35 -4.14
N MET A 90 18.25 9.06 -4.12
CA MET A 90 17.01 8.53 -3.53
C MET A 90 16.06 7.91 -4.57
N CYS A 91 16.01 8.47 -5.78
CA CYS A 91 14.97 8.22 -6.77
C CYS A 91 13.54 8.45 -6.20
N LYS A 92 12.50 8.43 -7.06
CA LYS A 92 11.11 8.60 -6.59
C LYS A 92 10.66 7.49 -5.63
N ASP A 93 11.15 6.29 -5.84
CA ASP A 93 10.83 5.12 -5.01
C ASP A 93 11.47 5.21 -3.62
N GLY A 94 12.71 5.68 -3.50
CA GLY A 94 13.39 5.79 -2.21
C GLY A 94 12.77 6.85 -1.30
N VAL A 95 12.31 7.98 -1.84
CA VAL A 95 11.56 8.97 -1.04
C VAL A 95 10.26 8.36 -0.51
N THR A 96 9.58 7.56 -1.33
CA THR A 96 8.33 6.89 -0.93
C THR A 96 8.57 5.90 0.20
N ILE A 97 9.64 5.10 0.11
CA ILE A 97 10.03 4.15 1.16
C ILE A 97 10.40 4.87 2.45
N LEU A 98 11.11 6.00 2.38
CA LEU A 98 11.48 6.77 3.56
C LEU A 98 10.27 7.40 4.26
N ARG A 99 9.27 7.85 3.50
CA ARG A 99 7.98 8.28 4.07
C ARG A 99 7.24 7.14 4.75
N LEU A 100 7.14 5.99 4.10
CA LEU A 100 6.53 4.81 4.69
C LEU A 100 7.25 4.40 5.98
N MET A 101 8.57 4.50 6.00
CA MET A 101 9.37 4.23 7.18
C MET A 101 9.15 5.28 8.28
N SER A 102 8.95 6.55 7.94
CA SER A 102 8.62 7.61 8.90
C SER A 102 7.26 7.35 9.55
N ASP A 103 6.27 6.94 8.76
CA ASP A 103 4.92 6.61 9.26
C ASP A 103 4.88 5.33 10.12
N ASN A 104 5.76 4.34 9.85
CA ASN A 104 5.73 3.04 10.55
C ASN A 104 6.77 2.90 11.67
N CYS A 105 7.95 3.51 11.53
CA CYS A 105 9.09 3.38 12.45
C CYS A 105 9.43 4.69 13.19
N GLY A 106 8.78 5.80 12.84
CA GLY A 106 9.01 7.11 13.42
C GLY A 106 10.11 7.91 12.73
N ASP A 107 10.06 9.23 12.93
CA ASP A 107 10.88 10.21 12.21
C ASP A 107 12.38 10.13 12.53
N PHE A 108 12.74 9.70 13.75
CA PHE A 108 14.14 9.69 14.19
C PHE A 108 15.01 8.73 13.38
N GLY A 109 14.52 7.52 13.10
CA GLY A 109 15.25 6.53 12.31
C GLY A 109 15.46 7.00 10.86
N VAL A 110 14.44 7.62 10.29
CA VAL A 110 14.49 8.18 8.93
C VAL A 110 15.45 9.36 8.84
N ALA A 111 15.49 10.23 9.85
CA ALA A 111 16.41 11.36 9.89
C ALA A 111 17.88 10.92 9.80
N GLU A 112 18.27 9.87 10.52
CA GLU A 112 19.64 9.32 10.46
C GLU A 112 19.92 8.65 9.12
N ILE A 113 18.95 7.94 8.52
CA ILE A 113 19.12 7.34 7.19
C ILE A 113 19.32 8.43 6.13
N VAL A 114 18.50 9.48 6.13
CA VAL A 114 18.61 10.61 5.19
C VAL A 114 19.97 11.29 5.32
N LYS A 115 20.46 11.49 6.55
CA LYS A 115 21.79 12.05 6.83
C LYS A 115 22.92 11.19 6.28
N GLN A 116 22.85 9.87 6.46
CA GLN A 116 23.87 8.96 5.93
C GLN A 116 23.84 8.91 4.39
N LEU A 117 22.65 8.85 3.79
CA LEU A 117 22.47 8.92 2.34
C LEU A 117 23.05 10.22 1.76
N TRP A 118 22.81 11.35 2.43
CA TRP A 118 23.37 12.65 2.04
C TRP A 118 24.90 12.65 2.06
N LYS A 119 25.52 12.09 3.12
CA LYS A 119 26.98 11.96 3.21
C LYS A 119 27.55 11.10 2.08
N VAL A 120 26.87 10.00 1.73
CA VAL A 120 27.27 9.15 0.60
C VAL A 120 27.15 9.90 -0.72
N HIS A 121 26.07 10.66 -0.92
CA HIS A 121 25.87 11.48 -2.13
C HIS A 121 27.01 12.47 -2.36
N ILE A 122 27.39 13.22 -1.32
CA ILE A 122 28.53 14.16 -1.38
C ILE A 122 29.83 13.41 -1.66
N ARG A 123 30.06 12.26 -1.02
CA ARG A 123 31.28 11.46 -1.21
C ARG A 123 31.39 10.90 -2.64
N SER A 124 30.27 10.54 -3.26
CA SER A 124 30.25 9.99 -4.62
C SER A 124 30.51 11.04 -5.71
N GLY A 125 30.62 12.33 -5.36
CA GLY A 125 31.05 13.38 -6.29
C GLY A 125 30.06 13.66 -7.44
N ILE A 126 28.79 13.28 -7.29
CA ILE A 126 27.74 13.47 -8.31
C ILE A 126 27.24 14.93 -8.34
N THR A 127 27.70 15.75 -7.40
CA THR A 127 27.83 17.20 -7.61
C THR A 127 28.94 17.46 -8.61
N GLU A 128 28.61 17.50 -9.90
CA GLU A 128 29.44 18.21 -10.86
C GLU A 128 29.66 19.65 -10.35
N PRO A 129 30.90 20.16 -10.35
CA PRO A 129 31.23 21.41 -9.70
C PRO A 129 30.75 22.58 -10.57
N HIS A 130 29.58 23.13 -10.29
CA HIS A 130 29.23 24.47 -10.77
C HIS A 130 29.70 25.54 -9.77
N ILE A 131 31.00 25.81 -9.84
CA ILE A 131 31.63 27.15 -9.94
C ILE A 131 31.02 28.24 -9.01
N LYS A 132 31.59 28.44 -7.83
CA LYS A 132 32.72 29.37 -7.59
C LYS A 132 33.31 29.16 -6.19
#